data_AF-A0A420EI13-F1
#
_entry.id   AF-A0A420EI13-F1
#
_cell.length_a   1.000
_cell.length_b   1.000
_cell.length_c   1.000
_cell.angle_alpha   90.00
_cell.angle_beta   90.00
_cell.angle_gamma   90.00
#
_symmetry.space_group_name_H-M   'P 1'
#
loop_
_entity.id
_entity.type
_entity.pdbx_description
1 polymer ?
#
loop_
_entity_poly.entity_id
_entity_poly.type
_entity_poly.pdbx_seq_one_letter_code
_entity_poly.pdbx_strand_id
1 'polypeptide(L)'
;MSAWKLLYAFKNSELMIVELEHLGLPEASDKSQRFQWLRIDTIAQAITPLSFIAMQDGEAQQYRKFDLGELYFTDTEAKFSPAPTIEQHLKAVELELALQQVQTLVDSWLAV
;
A
#
# COMPACT_ATOMS: atom_id res chain seq x y z
N MET A 1 -4.34 -11.65 -17.00
CA MET A 1 -4.40 -10.26 -16.48
C MET A 1 -4.67 -10.36 -15.00
N SER A 2 -3.95 -9.61 -14.16
CA SER A 2 -4.19 -9.57 -12.71
C SER A 2 -5.56 -8.96 -12.43
N ALA A 3 -6.24 -9.43 -11.38
CA ALA A 3 -7.55 -8.90 -10.95
C ALA A 3 -7.45 -7.52 -10.28
N TRP A 4 -6.24 -6.97 -10.20
CA TRP A 4 -5.88 -5.74 -9.52
C TRP A 4 -4.66 -5.10 -10.19
N LYS A 5 -4.41 -3.83 -9.88
CA LYS A 5 -3.20 -3.09 -10.27
C LYS A 5 -2.61 -2.33 -9.08
N LEU A 6 -1.29 -2.12 -9.09
CA LEU A 6 -0.64 -1.22 -8.13
C LEU A 6 -0.81 0.24 -8.56
N LEU A 7 -1.03 1.11 -7.57
CA LEU A 7 -1.03 2.56 -7.74
C LEU A 7 0.21 3.19 -7.13
N TYR A 8 0.60 2.71 -5.94
CA TYR A 8 1.80 3.12 -5.24
C TYR A 8 2.53 1.91 -4.69
N ALA A 9 3.86 2.00 -4.64
CA ALA A 9 4.72 1.03 -3.98
C ALA A 9 5.92 1.72 -3.35
N PHE A 10 6.07 1.58 -2.03
CA PHE A 10 7.19 2.10 -1.27
C PHE A 10 7.85 0.99 -0.49
N LYS A 11 9.18 0.91 -0.48
CA LYS A 11 9.92 -0.20 0.13
C LYS A 11 11.15 0.27 0.90
N ASN A 12 11.51 -0.48 1.95
CA ASN A 12 12.86 -0.56 2.51
C ASN A 12 13.31 -2.03 2.67
N SER A 13 14.33 -2.30 3.49
CA SER A 13 14.85 -3.66 3.69
C SER A 13 13.88 -4.63 4.35
N GLU A 14 12.90 -4.14 5.10
CA GLU A 14 12.02 -4.95 5.93
C GLU A 14 10.57 -4.88 5.47
N LEU A 15 10.14 -3.73 4.98
CA LEU A 15 8.75 -3.40 4.70
C LEU A 15 8.53 -2.98 3.25
N MET A 16 7.37 -3.35 2.70
CA MET A 16 6.77 -2.70 1.55
C MET A 16 5.36 -2.21 1.90
N ILE A 17 5.01 -1.00 1.45
CA ILE A 17 3.65 -0.46 1.52
C ILE A 17 3.17 -0.25 0.11
N VAL A 18 1.99 -0.78 -0.20
CA VAL A 18 1.37 -0.66 -1.51
C VAL A 18 -0.05 -0.17 -1.42
N GLU A 19 -0.48 0.58 -2.43
CA GLU A 19 -1.90 0.78 -2.73
C GLU A 19 -2.24 -0.04 -3.97
N LEU A 20 -3.32 -0.81 -3.89
CA LEU A 20 -3.87 -1.55 -5.02
C LEU A 20 -5.27 -1.06 -5.37
N GLU A 21 -5.61 -1.16 -6.66
CA GLU A 21 -6.96 -1.01 -7.17
C GLU A 21 -7.48 -2.36 -7.68
N HIS A 22 -8.64 -2.79 -7.19
CA HIS A 22 -9.40 -3.93 -7.70
C HIS A 22 -10.05 -3.60 -9.03
N LEU A 23 -9.72 -4.39 -10.06
CA LEU A 23 -10.25 -4.22 -11.41
C LEU A 23 -11.55 -5.00 -11.67
N GLY A 24 -11.90 -5.93 -10.78
CA GLY A 24 -13.10 -6.76 -10.90
C GLY A 24 -14.36 -6.18 -10.26
N LEU A 25 -14.27 -5.04 -9.56
CA LEU A 25 -15.40 -4.44 -8.85
C LEU A 25 -16.11 -3.39 -9.72
N PRO A 26 -17.46 -3.30 -9.69
CA PRO A 26 -18.19 -2.23 -10.36
C PRO A 26 -17.71 -0.84 -9.90
N GLU A 27 -17.77 0.16 -10.78
CA GLU A 27 -17.38 1.53 -10.41
C GLU A 27 -18.20 2.14 -9.26
N ALA A 28 -19.44 1.66 -9.09
CA ALA A 28 -20.33 2.06 -8.00
C ALA A 28 -19.99 1.40 -6.65
N SER A 29 -18.99 0.51 -6.60
CA SER A 29 -18.55 -0.11 -5.35
C SER A 29 -17.94 0.92 -4.41
N ASP A 30 -17.95 0.62 -3.12
CA ASP A 30 -17.31 1.48 -2.12
C ASP A 30 -15.82 1.65 -2.45
N LYS A 31 -15.30 2.88 -2.36
CA LYS A 31 -13.89 3.16 -2.62
C LYS A 31 -12.97 2.34 -1.72
N SER A 32 -13.36 2.08 -0.47
CA SER A 32 -12.60 1.24 0.46
C SER A 32 -12.53 -0.23 0.04
N GLN A 33 -13.47 -0.69 -0.79
CA GLN A 33 -13.44 -2.02 -1.38
C GLN A 33 -12.60 -2.04 -2.66
N ARG A 34 -12.65 -0.95 -3.44
CA ARG A 34 -11.91 -0.81 -4.69
C ARG A 34 -10.43 -0.51 -4.48
N PHE A 35 -10.09 0.30 -3.50
CA PHE A 35 -8.72 0.75 -3.20
C PHE A 35 -8.31 0.27 -1.82
N GLN A 36 -7.19 -0.43 -1.74
CA GLN A 36 -6.72 -1.00 -0.49
C GLN A 36 -5.24 -0.71 -0.28
N TRP A 37 -4.91 -0.30 0.93
CA TRP A 37 -3.54 -0.10 1.37
C TRP A 37 -3.08 -1.34 2.14
N LEU A 38 -1.94 -1.89 1.76
CA LEU A 38 -1.35 -3.06 2.40
C LEU A 38 0.03 -2.72 2.93
N ARG A 39 0.29 -3.15 4.15
CA ARG A 39 1.62 -3.24 4.75
C ARG A 39 2.11 -4.68 4.60
N ILE A 40 3.24 -4.87 3.93
CA ILE A 40 3.83 -6.17 3.63
C ILE A 40 5.17 -6.28 4.35
N ASP A 41 5.25 -7.18 5.32
CA ASP A 41 6.53 -7.60 5.89
C ASP A 41 7.24 -8.50 4.88
N THR A 42 8.35 -8.02 4.35
CA THR A 42 9.06 -8.70 3.27
C THR A 42 9.90 -9.88 3.75
N ILE A 43 10.20 -9.94 5.07
CA ILE A 43 10.95 -11.02 5.71
C ILE A 43 9.99 -12.14 6.09
N ALA A 44 8.91 -11.80 6.80
CA ALA A 44 7.90 -12.75 7.25
C ALA A 44 6.89 -13.15 6.16
N GLN A 45 6.89 -12.44 5.01
CA GLN A 45 5.91 -12.62 3.93
C GLN A 45 4.47 -12.49 4.44
N ALA A 46 4.23 -11.50 5.31
CA ALA A 46 2.95 -11.29 5.96
C ALA A 46 2.29 -9.99 5.47
N ILE A 47 1.00 -10.07 5.11
CA ILE A 47 0.18 -8.92 4.75
C ILE A 47 -0.60 -8.44 5.97
N THR A 48 -0.56 -7.14 6.22
CA THR A 48 -1.45 -6.44 7.14
C THR A 48 -2.21 -5.37 6.35
N PRO A 49 -3.54 -5.47 6.18
CA PRO A 49 -4.32 -4.41 5.58
C PRO A 49 -4.29 -3.16 6.47
N LEU A 50 -4.23 -1.99 5.85
CA LEU A 50 -4.27 -0.70 6.53
C LEU A 50 -5.65 -0.07 6.27
N SER A 51 -6.48 0.03 7.31
CA SER A 51 -7.84 0.55 7.15
C SER A 51 -7.77 2.07 6.97
N PHE A 52 -8.16 2.54 5.79
CA PHE A 52 -8.13 3.96 5.45
C PHE A 52 -9.09 4.78 6.34
N ILE A 53 -8.60 5.88 6.91
CA ILE A 53 -9.37 6.81 7.73
C ILE A 53 -9.54 8.16 7.03
N ALA A 54 -8.44 8.75 6.55
CA ALA A 54 -8.44 10.08 5.96
C ALA A 54 -7.25 10.29 5.02
N MET A 55 -7.35 11.27 4.13
CA MET A 55 -6.24 11.70 3.28
C MET A 55 -6.17 13.22 3.18
N GLN A 56 -4.96 13.70 2.93
CA GLN A 56 -4.73 15.03 2.40
C GLN A 56 -3.88 14.87 1.14
N ASP A 57 -4.32 15.52 0.06
CA ASP A 57 -3.61 15.53 -1.21
C ASP A 57 -3.09 16.94 -1.46
N GLY A 58 -1.78 17.07 -1.66
CA GLY A 58 -1.09 18.32 -1.84
C GLY A 58 -0.07 18.21 -2.97
N GLU A 59 0.19 19.31 -3.67
CA GLU A 59 0.99 19.30 -4.90
C GLU A 59 2.40 18.70 -4.74
N ALA A 60 3.01 18.82 -3.55
CA ALA A 60 4.36 18.34 -3.27
C ALA A 60 4.41 17.13 -2.31
N GLN A 61 3.33 16.88 -1.57
CA GLN A 61 3.31 15.86 -0.54
C GLN A 61 1.89 15.36 -0.31
N GLN A 62 1.77 14.05 -0.23
CA GLN A 62 0.53 13.36 0.07
C GLN A 62 0.56 12.76 1.46
N TYR A 63 -0.62 12.63 2.05
CA TYR A 63 -0.82 12.06 3.37
C TYR A 63 -1.98 11.06 3.37
N ARG A 64 -1.81 9.95 4.10
CA ARG A 64 -2.84 8.96 4.38
C ARG A 64 -2.80 8.62 5.86
N LYS A 65 -3.98 8.66 6.49
CA LYS A 65 -4.19 8.18 7.85
C LYS A 65 -4.86 6.83 7.82
N PHE A 66 -4.34 5.90 8.60
CA PHE A 66 -4.86 4.56 8.80
C PHE A 66 -5.17 4.31 10.28
N ASP A 67 -5.89 3.23 10.56
CA ASP A 67 -6.08 2.69 11.91
C ASP A 67 -4.75 2.29 12.58
N LEU A 68 -3.81 1.76 11.79
CA LEU A 68 -2.54 1.22 12.27
C LEU A 68 -1.33 2.11 11.99
N GLY A 69 -1.53 3.36 11.61
CA GLY A 69 -0.43 4.31 11.39
C GLY A 69 -0.74 5.39 10.38
N GLU A 70 0.29 6.11 9.98
CA GLU A 70 0.18 7.23 9.07
C GLU A 70 1.29 7.17 8.01
N LEU A 71 0.98 7.58 6.78
CA LEU A 71 1.90 7.58 5.66
C LEU A 71 1.98 8.99 5.06
N TYR A 72 3.18 9.54 5.02
CA TYR A 72 3.52 10.74 4.26
C TYR A 72 4.37 10.33 3.07
N PHE A 73 4.06 10.79 1.87
CA PHE A 73 4.83 10.39 0.69
C PHE A 73 4.84 11.43 -0.43
N THR A 74 5.79 11.25 -1.33
CA THR A 74 5.94 11.93 -2.61
C THR A 74 6.05 10.87 -3.71
N ASP A 75 6.27 11.29 -4.94
CA ASP A 75 6.52 10.36 -6.05
C ASP A 75 7.81 9.53 -5.88
N THR A 76 8.71 9.91 -4.97
CA THR A 76 10.04 9.29 -4.84
C THR A 76 10.31 8.62 -3.49
N GLU A 77 9.57 8.99 -2.45
CA GLU A 77 9.82 8.50 -1.10
C GLU A 77 8.59 8.55 -0.20
N ALA A 78 8.63 7.76 0.86
CA ALA A 78 7.60 7.74 1.88
C ALA A 78 8.18 7.60 3.29
N LYS A 79 7.39 8.05 4.26
CA LYS A 79 7.59 7.89 5.69
C LYS A 79 6.34 7.26 6.26
N PHE A 80 6.49 6.05 6.81
CA PHE A 80 5.41 5.35 7.47
C PHE A 80 5.65 5.30 8.97
N SER A 81 4.66 5.74 9.75
CA SER A 81 4.72 5.78 11.20
C SER A 81 3.64 4.86 11.78
N PRO A 82 3.96 3.59 12.05
CA PRO A 82 3.02 2.66 12.68
C PRO A 82 2.93 3.00 14.18
N ALA A 83 1.73 3.04 14.74
CA ALA A 83 1.57 3.21 16.20
C ALA A 83 1.73 1.84 16.91
N PRO A 84 2.58 1.67 17.94
CA PRO A 84 3.39 2.66 18.68
C PRO A 84 4.89 2.69 18.32
N THR A 85 5.27 2.24 17.12
CA THR A 85 6.67 2.04 16.69
C THR A 85 7.30 3.28 16.06
N ILE A 86 8.58 3.17 15.69
CA ILE A 86 9.38 4.24 15.09
C ILE A 86 9.00 4.45 13.62
N GLU A 87 9.03 5.70 13.17
CA GLU A 87 8.91 6.08 11.75
C GLU A 87 9.91 5.29 10.89
N GLN A 88 9.42 4.71 9.80
CA GLN A 88 10.20 3.98 8.82
C GLN A 88 10.27 4.78 7.53
N HIS A 89 11.49 5.00 7.04
CA HIS A 89 11.71 5.60 5.73
C HIS A 89 11.65 4.53 4.65
N LEU A 90 10.96 4.86 3.56
CA LEU A 90 10.80 4.00 2.38
C LEU A 90 11.12 4.80 1.12
N LYS A 91 11.48 4.09 0.04
CA LYS A 91 11.67 4.66 -1.29
C LYS A 91 10.61 4.14 -2.24
N ALA A 92 10.16 4.99 -3.16
CA ALA A 92 9.30 4.57 -4.24
C ALA A 92 10.00 3.48 -5.05
N VAL A 93 9.24 2.49 -5.49
CA VAL A 93 9.72 1.39 -6.33
C VAL A 93 8.91 1.38 -7.61
N GLU A 94 9.58 1.11 -8.73
CA GLU A 94 8.92 0.87 -10.00
C GLU A 94 7.81 -0.18 -9.85
N LEU A 95 6.61 0.16 -10.34
CA LEU A 95 5.42 -0.64 -10.10
C LEU A 95 5.54 -2.05 -10.69
N GLU A 96 6.21 -2.21 -11.83
CA GLU A 96 6.45 -3.54 -12.43
C GLU A 96 7.34 -4.43 -11.53
N LEU A 97 8.38 -3.84 -10.93
CA LEU A 97 9.28 -4.56 -10.03
C LEU A 97 8.60 -4.87 -8.69
N ALA A 98 7.78 -3.94 -8.18
CA ALA A 98 6.96 -4.18 -7.00
C ALA A 98 5.94 -5.29 -7.25
N LEU A 99 5.27 -5.27 -8.41
CA LEU A 99 4.31 -6.29 -8.82
C LEU A 99 4.95 -7.69 -8.81
N GLN A 100 6.12 -7.85 -9.42
CA GLN A 100 6.86 -9.13 -9.43
C GLN A 100 7.14 -9.66 -8.02
N GLN A 101 7.38 -8.78 -7.04
CA GLN A 101 7.69 -9.17 -5.67
C GLN A 101 6.46 -9.60 -4.88
N VAL A 102 5.30 -8.97 -5.12
CA VAL A 102 4.12 -9.13 -4.26
C VAL A 102 2.98 -9.88 -4.92
N GLN A 103 3.04 -10.16 -6.23
CA GLN A 103 1.93 -10.74 -7.01
C GLN A 103 1.34 -11.98 -6.34
N THR A 104 2.17 -13.00 -6.09
CA THR A 104 1.72 -14.27 -5.50
C THR A 104 1.11 -14.08 -4.11
N LEU A 105 1.68 -13.19 -3.30
CA LEU A 105 1.24 -12.96 -1.93
C LEU A 105 -0.11 -12.21 -1.91
N VAL A 106 -0.25 -11.18 -2.73
CA VAL A 106 -1.50 -10.42 -2.87
C VAL A 106 -2.61 -11.26 -3.50
N ASP A 107 -2.30 -12.04 -4.55
CA ASP A 107 -3.28 -12.96 -5.15
C ASP A 107 -3.80 -13.98 -4.14
N SER A 108 -2.92 -14.51 -3.29
CA SER A 108 -3.30 -15.45 -2.24
C SER A 108 -4.17 -14.77 -1.18
N TRP A 109 -3.86 -13.52 -0.80
CA TRP A 109 -4.63 -12.76 0.17
C TRP A 109 -6.02 -12.38 -0.33
N LEU A 110 -6.17 -12.08 -1.62
CA LEU A 110 -7.45 -11.74 -2.25
C LEU A 110 -8.37 -12.94 -2.51
N ALA A 111 -7.83 -14.16 -2.49
CA ALA A 111 -8.60 -15.38 -2.69
C ALA A 111 -9.32 -15.88 -1.42
N VAL A 112 -9.05 -15.25 -0.27
CA VAL A 112 -9.62 -15.57 1.05
C VAL A 112 -10.81 -14.67 1.33
#